data_AF-L2GVX9-F1
#
_entry.id   AF-L2GVX9-F1
#
_cell.length_a   1.000
_cell.length_b   1.000
_cell.length_c   1.000
_cell.angle_alpha   90.00
_cell.angle_beta   90.00
_cell.angle_gamma   90.00
#
_symmetry.space_group_name_H-M   'P 1'
#
loop_
_entity.id
_entity.type
_entity.pdbx_description
1 polymer ?
#
loop_
_entity_poly.entity_id
_entity_poly.type
_entity_poly.pdbx_seq_one_letter_code
_entity_poly.pdbx_strand_id
1 'polypeptide(L)'
;MTYYPDYRVSDSARNEGSSSEEHRICLVRSGIYQRNPPHLNKSVIIEYFCYGFERLKKRSFKPQKRKMRKSRHRAQKNYTYNVYRNNRVIFRTMPYLMTDDEDQILEWVHKFKRAAQEANWDEDTRKERLLELTSTVSQSTMKRQSCSDDMLKALVSNIFPSYRRGEIVKKLLTTKQKDFCYIEDYIDEIKHLACKLWISRGGGLEPDDKTTNEYFKIGLDVDTLVYLEMNGLYGIKEISRNLVDLERIIIEEIQGDY
;
A
#
# COMPACT_ATOMS: atom_id res chain seq x y z
N MET A 1 26.18 -53.78 25.37
CA MET A 1 26.53 -52.72 26.35
C MET A 1 26.38 -51.39 25.67
N THR A 2 25.24 -50.74 25.84
CA THR A 2 24.93 -49.42 25.28
C THR A 2 25.17 -48.38 26.37
N TYR A 3 26.11 -47.47 26.09
CA TYR A 3 26.49 -46.34 26.94
C TYR A 3 25.42 -45.25 26.83
N TYR A 4 24.86 -44.83 27.97
CA TYR A 4 24.09 -43.58 28.08
C TYR A 4 24.99 -42.54 28.78
N PRO A 5 25.23 -41.35 28.21
CA PRO A 5 25.78 -40.24 28.96
C PRO A 5 24.64 -39.47 29.65
N ASP A 6 24.67 -39.50 30.99
CA ASP A 6 23.91 -38.61 31.87
C ASP A 6 24.40 -37.17 31.69
N TYR A 7 23.58 -36.31 31.09
CA TYR A 7 23.78 -34.86 31.18
C TYR A 7 22.97 -34.32 32.37
N ARG A 8 23.63 -34.23 33.52
CA ARG A 8 23.22 -33.32 34.59
C ARG A 8 23.35 -31.89 34.06
N VAL A 9 22.22 -31.21 33.96
CA VAL A 9 22.18 -29.75 33.73
C VAL A 9 22.43 -29.08 35.08
N SER A 10 23.57 -28.42 35.18
CA SER A 10 23.90 -27.49 36.26
C SER A 10 23.05 -26.24 36.13
N ASP A 11 22.41 -25.82 37.21
CA ASP A 11 21.78 -24.51 37.36
C ASP A 11 22.79 -23.38 37.10
N SER A 12 22.40 -22.37 36.32
CA SER A 12 22.54 -20.97 36.71
C SER A 12 22.04 -19.99 35.64
N ALA A 13 21.31 -18.99 36.14
CA ALA A 13 20.99 -17.70 35.52
C ALA A 13 20.04 -17.71 34.30
N ARG A 14 18.73 -17.70 34.57
CA ARG A 14 17.73 -17.22 33.61
C ARG A 14 17.22 -15.84 34.00
N ASN A 15 17.51 -14.89 33.12
CA ASN A 15 16.78 -13.66 32.84
C ASN A 15 15.28 -13.76 33.16
N GLU A 16 14.83 -13.13 34.25
CA GLU A 16 13.40 -12.99 34.59
C GLU A 16 12.62 -12.08 33.62
N GLY A 17 13.28 -11.50 32.61
CA GLY A 17 12.64 -10.74 31.53
C GLY A 17 12.13 -11.57 30.34
N SER A 18 12.64 -12.80 30.10
CA SER A 18 12.27 -13.58 28.90
C SER A 18 11.01 -14.44 29.07
N SER A 19 10.59 -14.70 30.31
CA SER A 19 9.45 -15.57 30.64
C SER A 19 8.10 -15.02 30.14
N SER A 20 7.88 -13.70 30.22
CA SER A 20 6.64 -13.05 29.73
C SER A 20 6.57 -13.00 28.20
N GLU A 21 7.72 -12.86 27.56
CA GLU A 21 7.84 -12.72 26.11
C GLU A 21 7.70 -14.07 25.38
N GLU A 22 8.40 -15.08 25.87
CA GLU A 22 8.27 -16.46 25.38
C GLU A 22 6.85 -16.99 25.58
N HIS A 23 6.18 -16.61 26.67
CA HIS A 23 4.81 -16.99 26.94
C HIS A 23 3.81 -16.35 25.95
N ARG A 24 3.95 -15.06 25.66
CA ARG A 24 3.10 -14.37 24.65
C ARG A 24 3.34 -14.90 23.24
N ILE A 25 4.60 -15.16 22.89
CA ILE A 25 4.94 -15.84 21.62
C ILE A 25 4.27 -17.22 21.58
N CYS A 26 4.24 -17.96 22.69
CA CYS A 26 3.57 -19.26 22.78
C CYS A 26 2.04 -19.16 22.61
N LEU A 27 1.40 -18.12 23.16
CA LEU A 27 -0.05 -17.90 23.03
C LEU A 27 -0.43 -17.58 21.57
N VAL A 28 0.27 -16.63 20.93
CA VAL A 28 0.07 -16.32 19.50
C VAL A 28 0.32 -17.55 18.62
N ARG A 29 1.36 -18.34 18.94
CA ARG A 29 1.60 -19.63 18.29
C ARG A 29 0.38 -20.54 18.41
N SER A 30 -0.17 -20.69 19.60
CA SER A 30 -1.30 -21.58 19.88
C SER A 30 -2.61 -21.16 19.19
N GLY A 31 -2.92 -19.86 19.13
CA GLY A 31 -4.09 -19.32 18.42
C GLY A 31 -4.01 -19.55 16.90
N ILE A 32 -2.84 -19.35 16.32
CA ILE A 32 -2.57 -19.64 14.89
C ILE A 32 -2.70 -21.15 14.61
N TYR A 33 -2.22 -22.01 15.53
CA TYR A 33 -2.30 -23.48 15.39
C TYR A 33 -3.72 -24.03 15.46
N GLN A 34 -4.64 -23.39 16.18
CA GLN A 34 -6.03 -23.83 16.27
C GLN A 34 -6.83 -23.49 15.01
N ARG A 35 -6.46 -22.42 14.28
CA ARG A 35 -7.20 -21.94 13.11
C ARG A 35 -6.71 -22.51 11.78
N ASN A 36 -5.50 -23.10 11.72
CA ASN A 36 -4.92 -23.69 10.50
C ASN A 36 -4.22 -25.05 10.77
N PRO A 37 -4.71 -26.19 10.24
CA PRO A 37 -4.15 -27.52 10.51
C PRO A 37 -2.77 -27.80 9.88
N PRO A 38 -2.06 -28.86 10.34
CA PRO A 38 -0.60 -28.83 10.51
C PRO A 38 0.18 -29.43 9.33
N HIS A 39 0.44 -28.65 8.27
CA HIS A 39 1.34 -29.09 7.18
C HIS A 39 2.44 -28.11 6.78
N LEU A 40 2.60 -26.96 7.45
CA LEU A 40 3.56 -25.93 7.03
C LEU A 40 4.73 -25.80 8.00
N ASN A 41 5.91 -25.47 7.47
CA ASN A 41 7.15 -25.32 8.24
C ASN A 41 7.02 -24.13 9.20
N LYS A 42 6.77 -24.45 10.47
CA LYS A 42 6.07 -23.61 11.46
C LYS A 42 6.94 -22.49 12.03
N SER A 43 8.27 -22.65 12.05
CA SER A 43 9.20 -21.67 12.61
C SER A 43 9.17 -20.32 11.88
N VAL A 44 8.83 -20.35 10.59
CA VAL A 44 8.98 -19.23 9.67
C VAL A 44 7.87 -18.18 9.82
N ILE A 45 6.60 -18.59 9.88
CA ILE A 45 5.45 -17.69 10.16
C ILE A 45 5.67 -17.00 11.51
N ILE A 46 6.17 -17.77 12.47
CA ILE A 46 6.44 -17.31 13.82
C ILE A 46 7.60 -16.32 13.83
N GLU A 47 8.73 -16.58 13.18
CA GLU A 47 9.83 -15.60 13.08
C GLU A 47 9.42 -14.34 12.34
N TYR A 48 8.62 -14.46 11.28
CA TYR A 48 8.10 -13.32 10.50
C TYR A 48 7.23 -12.39 11.36
N PHE A 49 6.33 -12.96 12.15
CA PHE A 49 5.41 -12.19 12.98
C PHE A 49 6.02 -11.80 14.34
N CYS A 50 6.93 -12.59 14.90
CA CYS A 50 7.68 -12.24 16.12
C CYS A 50 8.69 -11.11 15.88
N TYR A 51 9.24 -10.96 14.67
CA TYR A 51 10.04 -9.78 14.31
C TYR A 51 9.19 -8.50 14.19
N GLY A 52 7.95 -8.61 13.71
CA GLY A 52 6.95 -7.54 13.77
C GLY A 52 6.60 -7.16 15.22
N PHE A 53 6.45 -8.16 16.09
CA PHE A 53 6.17 -8.02 17.53
C PHE A 53 7.29 -7.29 18.30
N GLU A 54 8.55 -7.65 18.06
CA GLU A 54 9.74 -6.97 18.59
C GLU A 54 9.78 -5.48 18.18
N ARG A 55 9.35 -5.14 16.97
CA ARG A 55 9.24 -3.75 16.49
C ARG A 55 8.07 -2.98 17.09
N LEU A 56 6.91 -3.63 17.27
CA LEU A 56 5.73 -3.04 17.91
C LEU A 56 6.00 -2.73 19.39
N LYS A 57 6.77 -3.59 20.08
CA LYS A 57 7.18 -3.38 21.48
C LYS A 57 8.34 -2.39 21.65
N LYS A 58 9.41 -2.48 20.85
CA LYS A 58 10.64 -1.67 21.05
C LYS A 58 10.50 -0.21 20.65
N ARG A 59 9.53 0.13 19.80
CA ARG A 59 9.27 1.52 19.45
C ARG A 59 8.27 2.10 20.43
N SER A 60 8.76 2.91 21.37
CA SER A 60 8.04 4.12 21.80
C SER A 60 7.76 4.94 20.54
N PHE A 61 6.67 4.63 19.84
CA PHE A 61 6.46 5.03 18.46
C PHE A 61 6.31 6.56 18.41
N LYS A 62 7.36 7.23 17.93
CA LYS A 62 7.12 8.36 17.03
C LYS A 62 6.62 7.68 15.75
N PRO A 63 5.31 7.71 15.42
CA PRO A 63 4.86 7.31 14.10
C PRO A 63 5.85 7.90 13.11
N GLN A 64 6.26 7.11 12.11
CA GLN A 64 6.69 7.72 10.86
C GLN A 64 5.45 8.48 10.45
N LYS A 65 5.36 9.73 10.92
CA LYS A 65 4.33 10.65 10.49
C LYS A 65 4.59 10.61 9.00
N ARG A 66 3.70 9.94 8.25
CA ARG A 66 3.34 10.45 6.94
C ARG A 66 3.34 11.93 7.22
N LYS A 67 4.35 12.65 6.73
CA LYS A 67 4.20 14.07 6.58
C LYS A 67 3.13 14.11 5.50
N MET A 68 1.87 13.88 5.88
CA MET A 68 0.81 14.77 5.51
C MET A 68 1.44 16.10 5.85
N ARG A 69 2.11 16.68 4.85
CA ARG A 69 2.20 18.11 4.74
C ARG A 69 0.76 18.48 5.02
N LYS A 70 0.51 19.02 6.22
CA LYS A 70 -0.71 19.75 6.47
C LYS A 70 -0.64 20.77 5.36
N SER A 71 -1.34 20.47 4.27
CA SER A 71 -1.61 21.40 3.20
C SER A 71 -2.10 22.59 3.99
N ARG A 72 -1.27 23.64 4.06
CA ARG A 72 -1.71 24.88 4.69
C ARG A 72 -3.02 25.14 3.96
N HIS A 73 -4.14 25.05 4.67
CA HIS A 73 -5.48 25.23 4.12
C HIS A 73 -5.58 26.66 3.61
N ARG A 74 -4.92 26.96 2.49
CA ARG A 74 -5.43 27.95 1.56
C ARG A 74 -6.76 27.37 1.14
N ALA A 75 -7.82 28.17 1.27
CA ALA A 75 -9.12 27.83 0.77
C ALA A 75 -8.96 27.31 -0.67
N GLN A 76 -9.08 26.01 -0.84
CA GLN A 76 -8.91 25.37 -2.13
C GLN A 76 -10.14 25.78 -2.91
N LYS A 77 -9.96 26.56 -3.98
CA LYS A 77 -11.06 26.93 -4.86
C LYS A 77 -11.70 25.61 -5.31
N ASN A 78 -13.02 25.55 -5.24
CA ASN A 78 -13.80 24.38 -5.62
C ASN A 78 -14.75 24.77 -6.75
N TYR A 79 -14.84 23.90 -7.75
CA TYR A 79 -15.84 23.95 -8.80
C TYR A 79 -17.07 23.18 -8.36
N THR A 80 -18.26 23.75 -8.54
CA THR A 80 -19.53 23.09 -8.18
C THR A 80 -20.19 22.56 -9.44
N TYR A 81 -20.64 21.30 -9.38
CA TYR A 81 -21.33 20.64 -10.49
C TYR A 81 -22.59 19.93 -10.01
N ASN A 82 -23.50 19.70 -10.96
CA ASN A 82 -24.80 19.11 -10.71
C ASN A 82 -24.77 17.62 -11.05
N VAL A 83 -25.31 16.81 -10.14
CA VAL A 83 -25.58 15.39 -10.35
C VAL A 83 -27.09 15.20 -10.31
N TYR A 84 -27.65 14.64 -11.38
CA TYR A 84 -29.08 14.38 -11.48
C TYR A 84 -29.36 12.94 -11.04
N ARG A 85 -30.08 12.77 -9.93
CA ARG A 85 -30.43 11.44 -9.40
C ARG A 85 -31.87 11.45 -8.89
N ASN A 86 -32.69 10.51 -9.36
CA ASN A 86 -34.09 10.35 -8.93
C ASN A 86 -34.89 11.66 -8.98
N ASN A 87 -34.84 12.39 -10.09
CA ASN A 87 -35.46 13.71 -10.29
C ASN A 87 -35.03 14.80 -9.29
N ARG A 88 -33.91 14.63 -8.59
CA ARG A 88 -33.30 15.65 -7.73
C ARG A 88 -31.95 16.10 -8.29
N VAL A 89 -31.66 17.38 -8.14
CA VAL A 89 -30.35 17.96 -8.43
C VAL A 89 -29.53 17.94 -7.15
N ILE A 90 -28.40 17.25 -7.18
CA ILE A 90 -27.43 17.18 -6.08
C ILE A 90 -26.22 18.02 -6.47
N PHE A 91 -25.90 19.04 -5.67
CA PHE A 91 -24.70 19.84 -5.85
C PHE A 91 -23.49 19.11 -5.25
N ARG A 92 -22.45 18.94 -6.06
CA ARG A 92 -21.16 18.35 -5.66
C ARG A 92 -20.03 19.31 -5.98
N THR A 93 -18.92 19.16 -5.28
CA THR A 93 -17.75 20.03 -5.44
C THR A 93 -16.52 19.23 -5.85
N MET A 94 -15.71 19.81 -6.72
CA MET A 94 -14.41 19.30 -7.13
C MET A 94 -13.33 20.37 -6.90
N PRO A 95 -12.20 20.04 -6.24
CA PRO A 95 -11.12 21.00 -6.05
C PRO A 95 -10.40 21.29 -7.36
N TYR A 96 -9.94 22.53 -7.55
CA TYR A 96 -9.01 22.86 -8.62
C TYR A 96 -7.62 22.28 -8.32
N LEU A 97 -6.92 21.84 -9.37
CA LEU A 97 -5.52 21.42 -9.30
C LEU A 97 -4.62 22.65 -9.30
N MET A 98 -4.34 23.18 -8.12
CA MET A 98 -3.56 24.42 -7.92
C MET A 98 -2.05 24.19 -7.90
N THR A 99 -1.61 22.95 -7.69
CA THR A 99 -0.19 22.57 -7.62
C THR A 99 0.05 21.26 -8.33
N ASP A 100 1.19 21.16 -8.99
CA ASP A 100 1.69 19.97 -9.67
C ASP A 100 2.41 19.01 -8.70
N ASP A 101 1.86 18.84 -7.49
CA ASP A 101 2.40 17.92 -6.49
C ASP A 101 2.05 16.47 -6.87
N GLU A 102 3.06 15.58 -6.82
CA GLU A 102 2.97 14.20 -7.33
C GLU A 102 1.83 13.38 -6.74
N ASP A 103 1.58 13.52 -5.44
CA ASP A 103 0.56 12.69 -4.77
C ASP A 103 -0.83 13.31 -4.94
N GLN A 104 -0.90 14.64 -5.02
CA GLN A 104 -2.14 15.36 -5.26
C GLN A 104 -2.67 15.15 -6.68
N ILE A 105 -1.79 15.05 -7.68
CA ILE A 105 -2.25 14.93 -9.07
C ILE A 105 -2.94 13.60 -9.34
N LEU A 106 -2.41 12.50 -8.81
CA LEU A 106 -3.02 11.17 -8.97
C LEU A 106 -4.40 11.13 -8.32
N GLU A 107 -4.49 11.59 -7.06
CA GLU A 107 -5.77 11.67 -6.35
C GLU A 107 -6.77 12.58 -7.08
N TRP A 108 -6.30 13.71 -7.58
CA TRP A 108 -7.12 14.67 -8.32
C TRP A 108 -7.66 14.07 -9.62
N VAL A 109 -6.84 13.34 -10.38
CA VAL A 109 -7.27 12.70 -11.62
C VAL A 109 -8.35 11.64 -11.35
N HIS A 110 -8.20 10.83 -10.29
CA HIS A 110 -9.26 9.89 -9.91
C HIS A 110 -10.56 10.61 -9.51
N LYS A 111 -10.47 11.72 -8.77
CA LYS A 111 -11.63 12.56 -8.44
C LYS A 111 -12.27 13.16 -9.70
N PHE A 112 -11.48 13.58 -10.68
CA PHE A 112 -11.98 14.11 -11.95
C PHE A 112 -12.76 13.05 -12.72
N LYS A 113 -12.20 11.85 -12.89
CA LYS A 113 -12.88 10.75 -13.58
C LYS A 113 -14.19 10.38 -12.92
N ARG A 114 -14.22 10.34 -11.59
CA ARG A 114 -15.45 10.08 -10.83
C ARG A 114 -16.47 11.21 -11.01
N ALA A 115 -16.06 12.47 -10.91
CA ALA A 115 -16.94 13.62 -11.09
C ALA A 115 -17.56 13.64 -12.50
N ALA A 116 -16.74 13.40 -13.53
CA ALA A 116 -17.19 13.31 -14.92
C ALA A 116 -18.22 12.19 -15.13
N GLN A 117 -18.01 11.04 -14.48
CA GLN A 117 -18.96 9.92 -14.53
C GLN A 117 -20.25 10.22 -13.77
N GLU A 118 -20.16 10.76 -12.55
CA GLU A 118 -21.34 11.11 -11.73
C GLU A 118 -22.20 12.19 -12.38
N ALA A 119 -21.56 13.17 -13.03
CA ALA A 119 -22.22 14.27 -13.70
C ALA A 119 -22.63 13.96 -15.16
N ASN A 120 -22.32 12.75 -15.66
CA ASN A 120 -22.53 12.34 -17.06
C ASN A 120 -21.98 13.35 -18.08
N TRP A 121 -20.77 13.89 -17.84
CA TRP A 121 -20.13 14.78 -18.81
C TRP A 121 -19.81 14.01 -20.09
N ASP A 122 -20.17 14.61 -21.22
CA ASP A 122 -19.71 14.18 -22.54
C ASP A 122 -18.24 14.56 -22.75
N GLU A 123 -17.68 14.14 -23.89
CA GLU A 123 -16.25 14.27 -24.15
C GLU A 123 -15.80 15.74 -24.28
N ASP A 124 -16.61 16.60 -24.90
CA ASP A 124 -16.29 18.02 -25.06
C ASP A 124 -16.37 18.76 -23.71
N THR A 125 -17.39 18.48 -22.91
CA THR A 125 -17.51 19.01 -21.55
C THR A 125 -16.34 18.54 -20.69
N ARG A 126 -15.93 17.28 -20.79
CA ARG A 126 -14.75 16.78 -20.05
C ARG A 126 -13.50 17.56 -20.41
N LYS A 127 -13.23 17.78 -21.70
CA LYS A 127 -12.06 18.55 -22.15
C LYS A 127 -12.09 19.99 -21.64
N GLU A 128 -13.24 20.65 -21.74
CA GLU A 128 -13.43 22.02 -21.24
C GLU A 128 -13.15 22.11 -19.73
N ARG A 129 -13.79 21.24 -18.93
CA ARG A 129 -13.60 21.20 -17.47
C ARG A 129 -12.18 20.83 -17.09
N LEU A 130 -11.53 19.94 -17.83
CA LEU A 130 -10.15 19.55 -17.55
C LEU A 130 -9.20 20.74 -17.73
N LEU A 131 -9.40 21.58 -18.75
CA LEU A 131 -8.62 22.81 -18.92
C LEU A 131 -8.96 23.86 -17.85
N GLU A 132 -10.23 24.04 -17.49
CA GLU A 132 -10.65 24.99 -16.46
C GLU A 132 -10.09 24.66 -15.07
N LEU A 133 -10.08 23.38 -14.72
CA LEU A 133 -9.74 22.92 -13.37
C LEU A 133 -8.25 22.68 -13.14
N THR A 134 -7.42 22.85 -14.17
CA THR A 134 -5.97 22.62 -14.11
C THR A 134 -5.17 23.91 -14.28
N SER A 135 -3.91 23.90 -13.84
CA SER A 135 -3.02 25.05 -13.94
C SER A 135 -2.70 25.39 -15.40
N THR A 136 -2.49 26.68 -15.69
CA THR A 136 -2.14 27.16 -17.03
C THR A 136 -0.82 26.60 -17.56
N VAL A 137 0.09 26.19 -16.67
CA VAL A 137 1.37 25.56 -17.01
C VAL A 137 1.12 24.21 -17.69
N SER A 138 0.26 23.39 -17.11
CA SER A 138 -0.04 22.04 -17.60
C SER A 138 -0.91 22.05 -18.88
N GLN A 139 -1.74 23.08 -19.07
CA GLN A 139 -2.68 23.20 -20.20
C GLN A 139 -2.01 23.11 -21.58
N SER A 140 -0.79 23.63 -21.73
CA SER A 140 -0.08 23.67 -23.02
C SER A 140 0.13 22.28 -23.64
N THR A 141 0.43 21.29 -22.80
CA THR A 141 0.65 19.90 -23.21
C THR A 141 -0.66 19.13 -23.43
N MET A 142 -1.70 19.47 -22.67
CA MET A 142 -3.01 18.82 -22.75
C MET A 142 -3.80 19.24 -23.97
N LYS A 143 -3.76 20.53 -24.37
CA LYS A 143 -4.50 21.05 -25.55
C LYS A 143 -4.16 20.36 -26.87
N ARG A 144 -3.02 19.67 -26.94
CA ARG A 144 -2.57 18.93 -28.13
C ARG A 144 -3.17 17.54 -28.25
N GLN A 145 -3.86 17.05 -27.21
CA GLN A 145 -4.39 15.70 -27.16
C GLN A 145 -5.79 15.63 -27.78
N SER A 146 -6.10 14.48 -28.39
CA SER A 146 -7.35 14.26 -29.13
C SER A 146 -8.55 13.99 -28.23
N CYS A 147 -8.32 13.40 -27.05
CA CYS A 147 -9.36 13.05 -26.08
C CYS A 147 -8.97 13.39 -24.63
N SER A 148 -9.97 13.48 -23.76
CA SER A 148 -9.86 13.81 -22.33
C SER A 148 -8.99 12.80 -21.58
N ASP A 149 -9.06 11.51 -21.91
CA ASP A 149 -8.19 10.49 -21.34
C ASP A 149 -6.71 10.71 -21.72
N ASP A 150 -6.43 11.11 -22.95
CA ASP A 150 -5.07 11.43 -23.37
C ASP A 150 -4.57 12.75 -22.76
N MET A 151 -5.46 13.72 -22.52
CA MET A 151 -5.14 14.92 -21.73
C MET A 151 -4.73 14.54 -20.31
N LEU A 152 -5.47 13.64 -19.64
CA LEU A 152 -5.12 13.14 -18.31
C LEU A 152 -3.79 12.38 -18.31
N LYS A 153 -3.52 11.55 -19.32
CA LYS A 153 -2.22 10.88 -19.46
C LYS A 153 -1.08 11.88 -19.64
N ALA A 154 -1.26 12.90 -20.48
CA ALA A 154 -0.26 13.94 -20.71
C ALA A 154 0.02 14.74 -19.43
N LEU A 155 -1.03 15.10 -18.69
CA LEU A 155 -0.93 15.77 -17.39
C LEU A 155 -0.04 14.99 -16.43
N VAL A 156 -0.31 13.69 -16.27
CA VAL A 156 0.39 12.86 -15.29
C VAL A 156 1.80 12.49 -15.77
N SER A 157 2.01 12.33 -17.08
CA SER A 157 3.32 12.06 -17.68
C SER A 157 4.31 13.22 -17.52
N ASN A 158 3.84 14.47 -17.45
CA ASN A 158 4.70 15.62 -17.16
C ASN A 158 5.26 15.58 -15.74
N ILE A 159 4.50 15.02 -14.80
CA ILE A 159 4.90 14.90 -13.39
C ILE A 159 5.81 13.71 -13.16
N PHE A 160 5.59 12.62 -13.90
CA PHE A 160 6.40 11.40 -13.86
C PHE A 160 7.14 11.19 -15.19
N PRO A 161 8.13 12.04 -15.51
CA PRO A 161 8.82 11.98 -16.78
C PRO A 161 9.70 10.73 -16.91
N SER A 162 9.95 10.33 -18.16
CA SER A 162 10.69 9.10 -18.48
C SER A 162 12.11 9.04 -17.90
N TYR A 163 12.78 10.17 -17.71
CA TYR A 163 14.14 10.21 -17.15
C TYR A 163 14.20 9.80 -15.67
N ARG A 164 13.09 9.86 -14.92
CA ARG A 164 13.02 9.43 -13.50
C ARG A 164 12.75 7.94 -13.33
N ARG A 165 12.56 7.18 -14.42
CA ARG A 165 12.32 5.73 -14.39
C ARG A 165 13.33 4.98 -13.52
N GLY A 166 14.62 5.30 -13.67
CA GLY A 166 15.69 4.64 -12.92
C GLY A 166 15.57 4.84 -11.40
N GLU A 167 15.18 6.03 -10.97
CA GLU A 167 14.95 6.35 -9.55
C GLU A 167 13.77 5.54 -8.98
N ILE A 168 12.68 5.45 -9.74
CA ILE A 168 11.47 4.71 -9.34
C ILE A 168 11.76 3.21 -9.24
N VAL A 169 12.45 2.63 -10.23
CA VAL A 169 12.84 1.22 -10.21
C VAL A 169 13.77 0.93 -9.03
N LYS A 170 14.76 1.78 -8.78
CA LYS A 170 15.65 1.64 -7.62
C LYS A 170 14.84 1.63 -6.33
N LYS A 171 13.89 2.57 -6.17
CA LYS A 171 13.03 2.64 -4.98
C LYS A 171 12.18 1.38 -4.82
N LEU A 172 11.56 0.88 -5.89
CA LEU A 172 10.79 -0.37 -5.89
C LEU A 172 11.63 -1.57 -5.42
N LEU A 173 12.84 -1.74 -5.96
CA LEU A 173 13.73 -2.85 -5.59
C LEU A 173 14.18 -2.81 -4.13
N THR A 174 14.36 -1.61 -3.59
CA THR A 174 14.80 -1.40 -2.20
C THR A 174 13.66 -1.36 -1.19
N THR A 175 12.41 -1.22 -1.62
CA THR A 175 11.24 -1.17 -0.71
C THR A 175 10.94 -2.58 -0.23
N LYS A 176 11.11 -2.84 1.07
CA LYS A 176 10.87 -4.17 1.66
C LYS A 176 9.69 -4.14 2.60
N GLN A 177 8.97 -5.26 2.73
CA GLN A 177 7.84 -5.41 3.64
C GLN A 177 8.24 -5.08 5.09
N LYS A 178 9.45 -5.50 5.50
CA LYS A 178 10.04 -5.15 6.80
C LYS A 178 10.25 -3.66 7.05
N ASP A 179 10.10 -2.77 6.07
CA ASP A 179 10.24 -1.32 6.29
C ASP A 179 8.95 -0.72 6.87
N PHE A 180 7.84 -1.46 6.81
CA PHE A 180 6.51 -1.02 7.19
C PHE A 180 6.07 -1.64 8.54
N CYS A 181 5.03 -1.05 9.12
CA CYS A 181 4.41 -1.56 10.34
C CYS A 181 3.25 -2.50 10.01
N TYR A 182 2.43 -2.09 9.04
CA TYR A 182 1.29 -2.85 8.57
C TYR A 182 1.54 -3.33 7.14
N ILE A 183 1.02 -4.51 6.81
CA ILE A 183 1.12 -5.04 5.45
C ILE A 183 0.39 -4.14 4.44
N GLU A 184 -0.70 -3.50 4.85
CA GLU A 184 -1.45 -2.58 3.99
C GLU A 184 -0.60 -1.38 3.56
N ASP A 185 0.19 -0.81 4.47
CA ASP A 185 1.08 0.32 4.15
C ASP A 185 2.14 -0.08 3.11
N TYR A 186 2.69 -1.29 3.23
CA TYR A 186 3.63 -1.84 2.26
C TYR A 186 2.97 -2.03 0.88
N ILE A 187 1.80 -2.65 0.85
CA ILE A 187 1.04 -2.90 -0.38
C ILE A 187 0.73 -1.57 -1.09
N ASP A 188 0.30 -0.55 -0.33
CA ASP A 188 -0.02 0.76 -0.86
C ASP A 188 1.20 1.47 -1.44
N GLU A 189 2.36 1.41 -0.77
CA GLU A 189 3.60 1.97 -1.31
C GLU A 189 4.02 1.27 -2.61
N ILE A 190 3.92 -0.06 -2.68
CA ILE A 190 4.25 -0.80 -3.91
C ILE A 190 3.31 -0.43 -5.05
N LYS A 191 2.00 -0.38 -4.83
CA LYS A 191 1.02 0.04 -5.85
C LYS A 191 1.29 1.46 -6.32
N HIS A 192 1.59 2.35 -5.38
CA HIS A 192 1.89 3.74 -5.68
C HIS A 192 3.15 3.90 -6.55
N LEU A 193 4.23 3.19 -6.21
CA LEU A 193 5.46 3.21 -7.00
C LEU A 193 5.31 2.51 -8.36
N ALA A 194 4.56 1.41 -8.43
CA ALA A 194 4.26 0.72 -9.67
C ALA A 194 3.43 1.60 -10.62
N CYS A 195 2.45 2.34 -10.08
CA CYS A 195 1.69 3.35 -10.83
C CYS A 195 2.62 4.43 -11.41
N LYS A 196 3.50 5.02 -10.60
CA LYS A 196 4.49 6.01 -11.06
C LYS A 196 5.38 5.45 -12.18
N LEU A 197 5.85 4.21 -12.03
CA LEU A 197 6.65 3.53 -13.05
C LEU A 197 5.86 3.33 -14.35
N TRP A 198 4.61 2.89 -14.25
CA TRP A 198 3.75 2.66 -15.41
C TRP A 198 3.47 3.93 -16.19
N ILE A 199 3.09 5.01 -15.51
CA ILE A 199 2.92 6.33 -16.12
C ILE A 199 4.21 6.75 -16.82
N SER A 200 5.36 6.63 -16.13
CA SER A 200 6.62 7.07 -16.70
C SER A 200 6.98 6.31 -17.99
N ARG A 201 6.44 5.10 -18.19
CA ARG A 201 6.57 4.28 -19.42
C ARG A 201 5.61 4.69 -20.55
N GLY A 202 4.76 5.69 -20.33
CA GLY A 202 3.70 6.10 -21.26
C GLY A 202 2.39 5.32 -21.04
N GLY A 203 2.27 4.63 -19.90
CA GLY A 203 1.05 3.93 -19.50
C GLY A 203 -0.07 4.86 -19.04
N GLY A 204 -1.19 4.26 -18.66
CA GLY A 204 -2.32 4.95 -18.03
C GLY A 204 -2.14 5.12 -16.51
N LEU A 205 -3.25 5.41 -15.82
CA LEU A 205 -3.28 5.54 -14.36
C LEU A 205 -3.24 4.18 -13.65
N GLU A 206 -3.86 3.18 -14.25
CA GLU A 206 -3.89 1.83 -13.71
C GLU A 206 -2.60 1.11 -14.12
N PRO A 207 -1.74 0.74 -13.15
CA PRO A 207 -0.52 -0.01 -13.44
C PRO A 207 -0.86 -1.41 -13.95
N ASP A 208 0.08 -1.98 -14.71
CA ASP A 208 0.04 -3.38 -15.07
C ASP A 208 0.13 -4.26 -13.80
N ASP A 209 -0.85 -5.16 -13.64
CA ASP A 209 -0.96 -6.10 -12.53
C ASP A 209 0.29 -7.00 -12.43
N LYS A 210 0.92 -7.34 -13.58
CA LYS A 210 2.13 -8.17 -13.60
C LYS A 210 3.32 -7.43 -12.99
N THR A 211 3.56 -6.19 -13.43
CA THR A 211 4.62 -5.33 -12.87
C THR A 211 4.44 -5.13 -11.36
N THR A 212 3.21 -4.86 -10.93
CA THR A 212 2.91 -4.67 -9.50
C THR A 212 3.18 -5.94 -8.70
N ASN A 213 2.76 -7.10 -9.21
CA ASN A 213 2.96 -8.40 -8.55
C ASN A 213 4.45 -8.79 -8.44
N GLU A 214 5.23 -8.51 -9.48
CA GLU A 214 6.68 -8.79 -9.48
C GLU A 214 7.39 -8.02 -8.37
N TYR A 215 7.23 -6.69 -8.32
CA TYR A 215 7.89 -5.87 -7.30
C TYR A 215 7.35 -6.12 -5.90
N PHE A 216 6.05 -6.41 -5.77
CA PHE A 216 5.46 -6.84 -4.51
C PHE A 216 6.14 -8.10 -3.98
N LYS A 217 6.39 -9.10 -4.83
CA LYS A 217 7.09 -10.33 -4.41
C LYS A 217 8.56 -10.08 -4.07
N ILE A 218 9.27 -9.25 -4.84
CA ILE A 218 10.68 -8.90 -4.59
C ILE A 218 10.87 -8.24 -3.21
N GLY A 219 9.88 -7.51 -2.71
CA GLY A 219 9.94 -6.85 -1.42
C GLY A 219 9.49 -7.73 -0.23
N LEU A 220 8.88 -8.89 -0.48
CA LEU A 220 8.60 -9.89 0.56
C LEU A 220 9.86 -10.66 0.91
N ASP A 221 9.94 -11.17 2.14
CA ASP A 221 11.02 -12.10 2.48
C ASP A 221 10.77 -13.47 1.83
N VAL A 222 11.89 -14.16 1.55
CA VAL A 222 11.94 -15.45 0.87
C VAL A 222 11.02 -16.47 1.55
N ASP A 223 11.08 -16.48 2.86
CA ASP A 223 10.32 -17.32 3.75
C ASP A 223 8.79 -17.16 3.62
N THR A 224 8.33 -15.91 3.48
CA THR A 224 6.92 -15.60 3.22
C THR A 224 6.50 -16.04 1.83
N LEU A 225 7.36 -15.84 0.83
CA LEU A 225 7.08 -16.29 -0.53
C LEU A 225 6.90 -17.80 -0.59
N VAL A 226 7.79 -18.56 0.05
CA VAL A 226 7.69 -20.04 0.12
C VAL A 226 6.38 -20.45 0.78
N TYR A 227 6.00 -19.83 1.91
CA TYR A 227 4.72 -20.09 2.57
C TYR A 227 3.53 -19.85 1.61
N LEU A 228 3.52 -18.71 0.92
CA LEU A 228 2.42 -18.35 0.02
C LEU A 228 2.30 -19.32 -1.15
N GLU A 229 3.44 -19.70 -1.74
CA GLU A 229 3.49 -20.67 -2.85
C GLU A 229 3.04 -22.06 -2.41
N MET A 230 3.40 -22.51 -1.20
CA MET A 230 2.92 -23.77 -0.63
C MET A 230 1.40 -23.78 -0.39
N ASN A 231 0.80 -22.62 -0.16
CA ASN A 231 -0.65 -22.45 -0.02
C ASN A 231 -1.37 -22.17 -1.35
N GLY A 232 -0.66 -22.24 -2.48
CA GLY A 232 -1.23 -21.99 -3.80
C GLY A 232 -1.58 -20.52 -4.08
N LEU A 233 -0.99 -19.58 -3.33
CA LEU A 233 -1.24 -18.15 -3.45
C LEU A 233 -0.18 -17.50 -4.35
N TYR A 234 -0.57 -17.08 -5.55
CA TYR A 234 0.39 -16.58 -6.54
C TYR A 234 0.14 -15.12 -6.96
N GLY A 235 -1.10 -14.64 -6.81
CA GLY A 235 -1.49 -13.28 -7.18
C GLY A 235 -1.39 -12.31 -6.02
N ILE A 236 -0.95 -11.07 -6.29
CA ILE A 236 -0.93 -9.99 -5.29
C ILE A 236 -2.27 -9.82 -4.57
N LYS A 237 -3.41 -9.99 -5.27
CA LYS A 237 -4.75 -9.87 -4.68
C LYS A 237 -5.01 -10.95 -3.61
N GLU A 238 -4.63 -12.18 -3.88
CA GLU A 238 -4.82 -13.32 -2.98
C GLU A 238 -3.86 -13.23 -1.81
N ILE A 239 -2.58 -12.97 -2.10
CA ILE A 239 -1.53 -12.81 -1.10
C ILE A 239 -1.87 -11.64 -0.17
N SER A 240 -2.28 -10.49 -0.70
CA SER A 240 -2.61 -9.31 0.11
C SER A 240 -3.74 -9.62 1.10
N ARG A 241 -4.82 -10.28 0.64
CA ARG A 241 -5.93 -10.65 1.53
C ARG A 241 -5.48 -11.59 2.63
N ASN A 242 -4.72 -12.62 2.28
CA ASN A 242 -4.22 -13.60 3.25
C ASN A 242 -3.32 -12.94 4.30
N LEU A 243 -2.38 -12.08 3.87
CA LEU A 243 -1.47 -11.39 4.80
C LEU A 243 -2.21 -10.38 5.70
N VAL A 244 -3.19 -9.65 5.17
CA VAL A 244 -4.04 -8.74 5.98
C VAL A 244 -4.86 -9.52 7.02
N ASP A 245 -5.43 -10.65 6.62
CA ASP A 245 -6.19 -11.50 7.54
C ASP A 245 -5.30 -12.09 8.64
N LEU A 246 -4.09 -12.54 8.30
CA LEU A 246 -3.10 -13.00 9.27
C LEU A 246 -2.68 -11.89 10.24
N GLU A 247 -2.42 -10.69 9.73
CA GLU A 247 -2.09 -9.51 10.55
C GLU A 247 -3.22 -9.17 11.51
N ARG A 248 -4.49 -9.21 11.06
CA ARG A 248 -5.67 -8.99 11.91
C ARG A 248 -5.76 -10.00 13.05
N ILE A 249 -5.64 -11.30 12.76
CA ILE A 249 -5.71 -12.36 13.77
C ILE A 249 -4.67 -12.13 14.87
N ILE A 250 -3.47 -11.72 14.48
CA ILE A 250 -2.38 -11.49 15.43
C ILE A 250 -2.65 -10.27 16.30
N ILE A 251 -3.17 -9.18 15.72
CA ILE A 251 -3.57 -7.99 16.50
C ILE A 251 -4.66 -8.36 17.52
N GLU A 252 -5.67 -9.14 17.11
CA GLU A 252 -6.79 -9.58 17.96
C GLU A 252 -6.30 -10.43 19.14
N GLU A 253 -5.45 -11.44 18.89
CA GLU A 253 -4.85 -12.28 19.93
C GLU A 253 -4.05 -11.43 20.95
N ILE A 254 -3.32 -10.42 20.47
CA ILE A 254 -2.53 -9.54 21.34
C ILE A 254 -3.42 -8.64 22.22
N GLN A 255 -4.56 -8.20 21.70
CA GLN A 255 -5.48 -7.31 22.42
C GLN A 255 -6.41 -8.06 23.38
N GLY A 256 -6.69 -9.34 23.13
CA GLY A 256 -7.52 -10.19 23.99
C GLY A 256 -6.86 -10.64 25.29
N ASP A 257 -5.54 -10.49 25.42
CA ASP A 257 -4.73 -10.87 26.60
C ASP A 257 -4.56 -9.75 27.65
N TYR A 258 -5.41 -8.70 27.63
CA TYR A 258 -5.46 -7.62 28.63
C TYR A 258 -6.77 -7.55 29.40
#